data_AF-A0A3B9AQX2-F1
#
_entry.id   AF-A0A3B9AQX2-F1
#
_cell.length_a   1.000
_cell.length_b   1.000
_cell.length_c   1.000
_cell.angle_alpha   90.00
_cell.angle_beta   90.00
_cell.angle_gamma   90.00
#
_symmetry.space_group_name_H-M   'P 1'
#
loop_
_entity.id
_entity.type
_entity.pdbx_description
1 polymer ?
#
loop_
_entity_poly.entity_id
_entity_poly.type
_entity_poly.pdbx_seq_one_letter_code
_entity_poly.pdbx_strand_id
1 'polypeptide(L)' 'MPGSGRATGMEGQVYVRFIVEKDGTLSNHLVLRDLGGGCGEEALRLVKSMPKWKPGRHQGQAVRVTYTVPVKFRLK' A
#
# COMPACT_ATOMS: atom_id res chain seq x y z
N MET A 1 23.48 -21.51 12.02
CA MET A 1 22.99 -20.35 12.80
C MET A 1 21.51 -20.55 13.06
N PRO A 2 21.02 -20.48 14.31
CA PRO A 2 19.64 -20.81 14.63
C PRO A 2 18.68 -19.77 14.02
N GLY A 3 17.75 -20.25 13.18
CA GLY A 3 16.64 -19.46 12.67
C GLY A 3 15.71 -19.10 13.82
N SER A 4 15.58 -17.80 14.10
CA SER A 4 14.75 -17.33 15.21
C SER A 4 14.05 -16.03 14.83
N GLY A 5 12.72 -16.02 14.94
CA GLY A 5 11.85 -14.89 14.59
C GLY A 5 10.56 -15.37 13.96
N ARG A 6 9.77 -16.24 14.61
CA ARG A 6 8.76 -15.94 15.65
C ARG A 6 7.35 -16.02 15.06
N ALA A 7 6.61 -16.97 15.63
CA ALA A 7 5.18 -16.94 15.93
C ALA A 7 4.20 -16.70 14.77
N THR A 8 3.44 -17.76 14.51
CA THR A 8 2.04 -17.75 14.07
C THR A 8 1.26 -16.60 14.71
N GLY A 9 1.21 -15.44 14.05
CA GLY A 9 0.50 -14.26 14.50
C GLY A 9 -0.07 -13.57 13.26
N MET A 10 -1.33 -13.14 13.32
CA MET A 10 -1.96 -12.29 12.31
C MET A 10 -1.35 -10.87 12.33
N GLU A 11 -0.03 -10.78 12.47
CA GLU A 11 0.76 -9.57 12.43
C GLU A 11 1.60 -9.63 11.15
N GLY A 12 1.33 -8.71 10.24
CA GLY A 12 2.00 -8.74 8.96
C GLY A 12 1.81 -7.45 8.19
N GLN A 13 2.32 -7.43 6.98
CA GLN A 13 2.28 -6.25 6.12
C GLN A 13 1.52 -6.59 4.84
N VAL A 14 0.42 -5.88 4.62
CA VAL A 14 -0.27 -5.86 3.34
C VAL A 14 0.43 -4.84 2.45
N TYR A 15 0.79 -5.24 1.24
CA TYR A 15 1.40 -4.32 0.29
C TYR A 15 0.35 -3.91 -0.74
N VAL A 16 0.01 -2.63 -0.77
CA VAL A 16 -0.90 -2.08 -1.76
C VAL A 16 -0.10 -1.23 -2.73
N ARG A 17 -0.15 -1.61 -4.00
CA ARG A 17 0.40 -0.85 -5.12
C ARG A 17 -0.70 -0.02 -5.74
N PHE A 18 -0.42 1.24 -6.02
CA PHE A 18 -1.32 2.12 -6.74
C PHE A 18 -0.51 3.11 -7.57
N ILE A 19 -1.15 3.69 -8.57
CA ILE A 19 -0.57 4.70 -9.44
C ILE A 19 -1.09 6.06 -8.99
N VAL A 20 -0.18 6.98 -8.69
CA VAL A 20 -0.50 8.39 -8.52
C VAL A 20 -0.42 9.03 -9.90
N GLU A 21 -1.55 9.46 -10.42
CA GLU A 21 -1.63 10.16 -11.70
C GLU A 21 -1.13 11.60 -11.58
N LYS A 22 -0.90 12.25 -12.72
CA LYS A 22 -0.35 13.61 -12.80
C LYS A 22 -1.23 14.67 -12.12
N ASP A 23 -2.52 14.42 -12.02
CA ASP A 23 -3.51 15.27 -11.34
C ASP A 23 -3.64 14.97 -9.83
N GLY A 24 -2.93 13.96 -9.34
CA GLY A 24 -2.93 13.55 -7.95
C GLY A 24 -4.02 12.53 -7.59
N THR A 25 -4.84 12.08 -8.54
CA THR A 25 -5.73 10.95 -8.31
C THR A 25 -4.96 9.65 -8.16
N LEU A 26 -5.52 8.75 -7.36
CA LEU A 26 -5.01 7.40 -7.17
C LEU A 26 -5.80 6.47 -8.09
N SER A 27 -5.06 5.73 -8.92
CA SER A 27 -5.61 4.79 -9.89
C SER A 27 -4.92 3.44 -9.77
N ASN A 28 -5.53 2.40 -10.35
CA ASN A 28 -4.92 1.08 -10.48
C ASN A 28 -4.44 0.47 -9.14
N HIS A 29 -5.35 0.41 -8.17
CA HIS A 29 -5.12 -0.15 -6.84
C HIS A 29 -5.00 -1.69 -6.92
N LEU A 30 -3.86 -2.22 -6.52
CA LEU A 30 -3.51 -3.62 -6.61
C LEU A 30 -2.91 -4.09 -5.28
N VAL A 31 -3.50 -5.10 -4.67
CA VAL A 31 -2.93 -5.73 -3.48
C VAL A 31 -1.85 -6.72 -3.95
N LEU A 32 -0.59 -6.39 -3.70
CA LEU A 32 0.55 -7.25 -4.05
C LEU A 32 0.74 -8.39 -3.04
N ARG A 33 0.44 -8.13 -1.78
CA ARG A 33 0.53 -9.11 -0.70
C ARG A 33 -0.60 -8.82 0.27
N ASP A 34 -1.46 -9.81 0.48
CA ASP A 34 -2.50 -9.80 1.49
C ASP A 34 -2.08 -10.73 2.63
N LEU A 35 -2.55 -10.43 3.85
CA LEU A 35 -2.41 -11.29 5.02
C LEU A 35 -3.58 -12.28 5.15
N GLY A 36 -4.65 -12.08 4.39
CA GLY A 36 -5.92 -12.80 4.53
C GLY A 36 -6.82 -12.18 5.60
N GLY A 37 -8.01 -12.73 5.76
CA GLY A 37 -8.95 -12.33 6.83
C GLY A 37 -9.57 -10.94 6.66
N GLY A 38 -9.62 -10.39 5.44
CA GLY A 38 -10.19 -9.06 5.16
C GLY A 38 -9.20 -7.89 5.25
N CYS A 39 -7.92 -8.14 5.56
CA CYS A 39 -6.91 -7.09 5.69
C CYS A 39 -6.66 -6.33 4.37
N GLY A 40 -6.60 -7.02 3.22
CA GLY A 40 -6.41 -6.34 1.93
C GLY A 40 -7.60 -5.50 1.49
N GLU A 41 -8.82 -5.90 1.86
CA GLU A 41 -10.03 -5.13 1.54
C GLU A 41 -10.08 -3.82 2.33
N GLU A 42 -9.77 -3.88 3.63
CA GLU A 42 -9.64 -2.68 4.45
C GLU A 42 -8.46 -1.81 4.01
N ALA A 43 -7.32 -2.41 3.64
CA ALA A 43 -6.19 -1.68 3.08
C ALA A 43 -6.56 -0.95 1.78
N LEU A 44 -7.30 -1.60 0.86
CA LEU A 44 -7.82 -0.97 -0.34
C LEU A 44 -8.79 0.17 0.00
N ARG A 45 -9.67 -0.03 0.99
CA ARG A 45 -10.63 0.98 1.45
C ARG A 45 -9.91 2.20 2.00
N LEU A 46 -8.88 2.01 2.81
CA LEU A 46 -8.03 3.07 3.35
C LEU A 46 -7.38 3.87 2.23
N VAL A 47 -6.73 3.20 1.26
CA VAL A 47 -6.08 3.87 0.13
C VAL A 47 -7.10 4.64 -0.73
N LYS A 48 -8.28 4.06 -1.00
CA LYS A 48 -9.35 4.75 -1.74
C LYS A 48 -9.94 5.95 -1.00
N SER A 49 -9.93 5.91 0.33
CA SER A 49 -10.41 7.01 1.18
C SER A 49 -9.37 8.12 1.37
N MET A 50 -8.14 7.93 0.89
CA MET A 50 -7.12 8.97 0.99
C MET A 50 -7.47 10.16 0.08
N PRO A 51 -7.13 11.40 0.49
CA PRO A 51 -7.25 12.56 -0.37
C PRO A 51 -6.31 12.44 -1.57
N LYS A 52 -6.44 13.34 -2.55
CA LYS A 52 -5.53 13.40 -3.70
C LYS A 52 -4.07 13.51 -3.23
N TRP A 53 -3.21 12.67 -3.77
CA TRP A 53 -1.78 12.68 -3.47
C TRP A 53 -1.05 13.71 -4.33
N LYS A 54 0.13 14.12 -3.88
CA LYS A 54 1.00 14.95 -4.73
C LYS A 54 1.62 14.05 -5.80
N PRO A 55 1.44 14.37 -7.11
CA PRO A 55 2.06 13.62 -8.19
C PRO A 55 3.57 13.71 -8.10
N GLY A 56 4.25 12.69 -8.63
CA GLY A 56 5.69 12.78 -8.86
C GLY A 56 6.00 13.93 -9.80
N ARG A 57 7.05 14.69 -9.52
CA ARG A 57 7.61 15.67 -10.44
C ARG A 57 8.93 15.17 -10.97
N HIS A 58 9.02 15.02 -12.28
CA HIS A 58 10.27 14.68 -12.95
C HIS A 58 10.59 15.81 -13.93
N GLN A 59 11.74 16.45 -13.76
CA GLN A 59 12.19 17.60 -14.56
C GLN A 59 11.13 18.72 -14.69
N GLY A 60 10.46 19.06 -13.57
CA GLY A 60 9.43 20.10 -13.55
C GLY A 60 8.06 19.71 -14.09
N GLN A 61 7.92 18.53 -14.71
CA GLN A 61 6.65 18.02 -15.21
C GLN A 61 6.03 17.02 -14.24
N ALA A 62 4.71 17.09 -14.06
CA ALA A 62 3.98 16.06 -13.32
C ALA A 62 4.03 14.75 -14.12
N VAL A 63 4.46 13.68 -13.47
CA VAL A 63 4.56 12.34 -14.06
C VAL A 63 3.77 11.35 -13.23
N ARG A 64 3.14 10.39 -13.92
CA ARG A 64 2.49 9.26 -13.25
C ARG A 64 3.55 8.41 -12.59
N VAL A 65 3.32 8.06 -11.33
CA VAL A 65 4.29 7.33 -10.52
C VAL A 65 3.59 6.19 -9.83
N THR A 66 4.23 5.03 -9.85
CA THR A 66 3.69 3.88 -9.13
C THR A 66 4.25 3.87 -7.72
N TYR A 67 3.36 3.90 -6.74
CA TYR A 67 3.68 3.80 -5.32
C TYR A 67 3.24 2.44 -4.79
N THR A 68 4.03 1.92 -3.84
CA THR A 68 3.68 0.72 -3.08
C THR A 68 3.77 1.08 -1.60
N VAL A 69 2.64 1.04 -0.91
CA VAL A 69 2.55 1.36 0.52
C VAL A 69 2.41 0.07 1.33
N PRO A 70 3.31 -0.18 2.29
CA PRO A 70 3.14 -1.27 3.24
C PRO A 70 2.20 -0.86 4.38
N VAL A 71 1.02 -1.47 4.42
CA VAL A 71 0.06 -1.34 5.53
C VAL A 71 0.37 -2.41 6.55
N LYS A 72 0.92 -1.99 7.70
CA LYS A 72 1.26 -2.89 8.80
C LYS A 72 0.04 -3.12 9.69
N PHE A 73 -0.42 -4.36 9.75
CA PHE A 73 -1.46 -4.77 10.68
C PHE A 73 -0.79 -5.37 11.91
N ARG A 74 -1.07 -4.81 13.09
CA ARG A 74 -0.71 -5.37 14.38
C ARG A 74 -2.00 -5.71 15.12
N LEU A 75 -2.18 -6.99 15.45
CA LEU A 75 -3.21 -7.41 16.39
C LEU A 75 -2.73 -6.98 17.78
N LYS A 76 -3.54 -6.20 18.49
CA LYS A 76 -3.23 -5.71 19.83
C LYS A 76 -3.78 -6.65 20.88
#